data_AF-A0A1F7MU37-F1
#
_entry.id   AF-A0A1F7MU37-F1
#
_cell.length_a   1.000
_cell.length_b   1.000
_cell.length_c   1.000
_cell.angle_alpha   90.00
_cell.angle_beta   90.00
_cell.angle_gamma   90.00
#
_symmetry.space_group_name_H-M   'P 1'
#
loop_
_entity.id
_entity.type
_entity.pdbx_description
1 polymer ?
#
loop_
_entity_poly.entity_id
_entity_poly.type
_entity_poly.pdbx_seq_one_letter_code
_entity_poly.pdbx_strand_id
1 'polypeptide(L)'
;MAKLRHTAGPVALLLALFALPAAAQERYVLWGDARKGQQVFVEKGCGSCHAIRGTAPGAGPDLGRIGAKHLTMTQIAGAMWNHAPAMKEAAKAKGIAWKPFAGSEMRDLVAFLYAVNLMDEPGDPRRGARLFVEKGCATCHSVTEKGGKIGPDLRQWKRYGSPILWGELMWSHALKMEDKVREFGLRWPKFEENEMVDLIAYIQRELGSRR
;
A
#
# COMPACT_ATOMS: atom_id res chain seq x y z
N MET A 1 74.60 -10.30 -54.30
CA MET A 1 73.28 -10.94 -54.54
C MET A 1 72.98 -11.90 -53.40
N ALA A 2 72.15 -11.49 -52.44
CA ALA A 2 71.63 -12.36 -51.40
C ALA A 2 70.16 -11.94 -51.16
N LYS A 3 69.23 -12.76 -51.65
CA LYS A 3 67.79 -12.52 -51.54
C LYS A 3 67.33 -12.90 -50.13
N LEU A 4 67.02 -11.93 -49.28
CA LEU A 4 66.26 -12.17 -48.04
C LEU A 4 64.81 -12.48 -48.40
N ARG A 5 64.36 -13.66 -47.96
CA ARG A 5 62.97 -14.10 -48.01
C ARG A 5 62.24 -13.49 -46.81
N HIS A 6 61.30 -12.58 -47.03
CA HIS A 6 60.38 -12.14 -45.99
C HIS A 6 59.17 -13.09 -45.97
N THR A 7 59.05 -13.88 -44.92
CA THR A 7 57.85 -14.67 -44.60
C THR A 7 56.79 -13.74 -44.02
N ALA A 8 55.68 -13.54 -44.73
CA ALA A 8 54.51 -12.85 -44.21
C ALA A 8 53.79 -13.78 -43.20
N GLY A 9 53.82 -13.43 -41.91
CA GLY A 9 52.98 -14.05 -40.89
C GLY A 9 51.56 -13.46 -40.94
N PRO A 10 50.51 -14.23 -40.58
CA PRO A 10 49.14 -13.73 -40.62
C PRO A 10 48.91 -12.77 -39.44
N VAL A 11 48.54 -11.53 -39.74
CA VAL A 11 48.04 -10.57 -38.75
C VAL A 11 46.64 -11.03 -38.34
N ALA A 12 46.53 -11.66 -37.16
CA ALA A 12 45.25 -11.97 -36.55
C ALA A 12 44.60 -10.67 -36.06
N LEU A 13 43.57 -10.22 -36.77
CA LEU A 13 42.76 -9.06 -36.41
C LEU A 13 41.80 -9.45 -35.28
N LEU A 14 42.16 -9.14 -34.03
CA LEU A 14 41.28 -9.27 -32.87
C LEU A 14 40.20 -8.18 -32.94
N LEU A 15 39.00 -8.56 -33.39
CA LEU A 15 37.78 -7.78 -33.25
C LEU A 15 37.40 -7.73 -31.76
N ALA A 16 37.89 -6.71 -31.05
CA ALA A 16 37.37 -6.37 -29.74
C ALA A 16 35.94 -5.82 -29.90
N LEU A 17 34.93 -6.66 -29.65
CA LEU A 17 33.56 -6.19 -29.42
C LEU A 17 33.58 -5.29 -28.18
N PHE A 18 33.55 -3.97 -28.41
CA PHE A 18 33.10 -3.01 -27.40
C PHE A 18 31.61 -3.26 -27.17
N ALA A 19 31.30 -4.20 -26.28
CA ALA A 19 29.99 -4.24 -25.63
C ALA A 19 29.91 -2.98 -24.76
N LEU A 20 29.35 -1.91 -25.32
CA LEU A 20 28.90 -0.76 -24.53
C LEU A 20 27.99 -1.32 -23.43
N PRO A 21 28.26 -1.06 -22.14
CA PRO A 21 27.28 -1.39 -21.13
C PRO A 21 26.04 -0.58 -21.49
N ALA A 22 24.94 -1.26 -21.76
CA ALA A 22 23.64 -0.63 -21.78
C ALA A 22 23.48 -0.01 -20.40
N ALA A 23 23.80 1.28 -20.28
CA ALA A 23 23.44 2.08 -19.13
C ALA A 23 21.92 1.91 -19.03
N ALA A 24 21.49 1.10 -18.07
CA ALA A 24 20.09 0.86 -17.82
C ALA A 24 19.46 2.23 -17.69
N GLN A 25 18.62 2.61 -18.66
CA GLN A 25 17.86 3.85 -18.59
C GLN A 25 17.15 3.80 -17.24
N GLU A 26 17.57 4.64 -16.29
CA GLU A 26 16.80 4.85 -15.08
C GLU A 26 15.43 5.31 -15.54
N ARG A 27 14.44 4.42 -15.46
CA ARG A 27 13.05 4.80 -15.63
C ARG A 27 12.77 5.75 -14.49
N TYR A 28 12.76 7.04 -14.78
CA TYR A 28 12.31 8.07 -13.86
C TYR A 28 10.83 7.82 -13.56
N VAL A 29 10.56 7.03 -12.52
CA VAL A 29 9.22 6.86 -11.98
C VAL A 29 8.88 8.16 -11.26
N LEU A 30 8.19 9.07 -11.96
CA LEU A 30 7.86 10.39 -11.44
C LEU A 30 7.04 10.34 -10.13
N TRP A 31 6.32 9.25 -9.90
CA TRP A 31 5.31 9.12 -8.84
C TRP A 31 5.77 8.41 -7.56
N GLY A 32 7.03 7.94 -7.50
CA GLY A 32 7.57 7.18 -6.36
C GLY A 32 6.96 5.79 -6.17
N ASP A 33 7.60 4.95 -5.37
CA ASP A 33 7.09 3.63 -4.97
C ASP A 33 6.70 3.66 -3.49
N ALA A 34 5.39 3.60 -3.20
CA ALA A 34 4.87 3.64 -1.84
C ALA A 34 5.38 2.48 -0.95
N ARG A 35 5.71 1.31 -1.52
CA ARG A 35 6.30 0.21 -0.74
C ARG A 35 7.72 0.52 -0.32
N LYS A 36 8.53 1.09 -1.22
CA LYS A 36 9.87 1.61 -0.86
C LYS A 36 9.76 2.75 0.14
N GLY A 37 8.76 3.62 -0.01
CA GLY A 37 8.50 4.69 0.94
C GLY A 37 8.18 4.21 2.35
N GLN A 38 7.44 3.11 2.48
CA GLN A 38 7.21 2.47 3.78
C GLN A 38 8.54 1.98 4.40
N GLN A 39 9.44 1.42 3.59
CA GLN A 39 10.77 1.01 4.06
C GLN A 39 11.58 2.22 4.54
N VAL A 40 11.61 3.29 3.74
CA VAL A 40 12.25 4.57 4.12
C VAL A 40 11.68 5.11 5.43
N PHE A 41 10.36 5.10 5.61
CA PHE A 41 9.71 5.54 6.84
C PHE A 41 10.23 4.78 8.08
N VAL A 42 10.41 3.46 7.96
CA VAL A 42 10.94 2.62 9.04
C VAL A 42 12.44 2.85 9.24
N GLU A 43 13.25 2.80 8.18
CA GLU A 43 14.71 2.86 8.24
C GLU A 43 15.26 4.23 8.66
N LYS A 44 14.56 5.31 8.28
CA LYS A 44 14.84 6.67 8.74
C LYS A 44 14.26 6.94 10.13
N GLY A 45 13.51 5.99 10.71
CA GLY A 45 13.02 6.06 12.09
C GLY A 45 11.83 6.99 12.29
N CYS A 46 11.09 7.33 11.24
CA CYS A 46 9.93 8.24 11.30
C CYS A 46 8.87 7.74 12.29
N GLY A 47 8.67 6.42 12.36
CA GLY A 47 7.72 5.75 13.27
C GLY A 47 8.02 5.92 14.76
N SER A 48 9.23 6.38 15.13
CA SER A 48 9.57 6.68 16.54
C SER A 48 8.84 7.90 17.09
N CYS A 49 8.36 8.78 16.20
CA CYS A 49 7.64 10.00 16.56
C CYS A 49 6.29 10.13 15.87
N HIS A 50 6.15 9.63 14.65
CA HIS A 50 4.94 9.73 13.85
C HIS A 50 4.17 8.41 13.82
N ALA A 51 2.90 8.45 14.20
CA ALA A 51 2.00 7.31 14.08
C ALA A 51 1.49 7.15 12.64
N ILE A 52 1.03 5.95 12.32
CA ILE A 52 0.17 5.69 11.16
C ILE A 52 -1.09 5.02 11.67
N ARG A 53 -2.22 5.73 11.66
CA ARG A 53 -3.53 5.24 12.12
C ARG A 53 -3.48 4.63 13.53
N GLY A 54 -2.77 5.29 14.45
CA GLY A 54 -2.68 4.92 15.86
C GLY A 54 -1.66 3.83 16.20
N THR A 55 -0.78 3.44 15.28
CA THR A 55 0.24 2.40 15.50
C THR A 55 1.25 2.70 16.61
N ALA A 56 1.44 3.97 16.97
CA ALA A 56 2.28 4.36 18.09
C ALA A 56 1.80 5.68 18.70
N PRO A 57 1.74 5.83 20.04
CA PRO A 57 1.66 7.15 20.65
C PRO A 57 2.97 7.90 20.37
N GLY A 58 2.88 9.09 19.79
CA GLY A 58 4.05 9.78 19.22
C GLY A 58 4.16 11.24 19.62
N ALA A 59 5.37 11.78 19.50
CA ALA A 59 5.68 13.21 19.67
C ALA A 59 5.25 14.06 18.45
N GLY A 60 5.06 13.42 17.30
CA GLY A 60 4.54 14.02 16.08
C GLY A 60 3.09 13.61 15.80
N PRO A 61 2.40 14.30 14.87
CA PRO A 61 1.05 13.92 14.48
C PRO A 61 1.00 12.53 13.83
N ASP A 62 -0.17 11.90 13.92
CA ASP A 62 -0.50 10.68 13.20
C ASP A 62 -0.64 10.98 11.70
N LEU A 63 0.37 10.60 10.92
CA LEU A 63 0.44 10.89 9.49
C LEU A 63 -0.57 10.10 8.66
N GLY A 64 -1.17 9.05 9.22
CA GLY A 64 -2.28 8.32 8.61
C GLY A 64 -3.65 8.95 8.89
N ARG A 65 -3.70 10.03 9.67
CA ARG A 65 -4.94 10.77 10.01
C ARG A 65 -4.90 12.25 9.62
N ILE A 66 -3.76 12.74 9.14
CA ILE A 66 -3.66 14.08 8.54
C ILE A 66 -4.63 14.22 7.36
N GLY A 67 -4.99 13.09 6.74
CA GLY A 67 -5.95 12.89 5.66
C GLY A 67 -7.37 13.41 5.87
N ALA A 68 -7.76 13.85 7.08
CA ALA A 68 -8.95 14.71 7.23
C ALA A 68 -8.86 16.02 6.39
N LYS A 69 -7.70 16.31 5.76
CA LYS A 69 -7.49 17.45 4.85
C LYS A 69 -7.06 17.08 3.40
N HIS A 70 -7.09 15.81 2.98
CA HIS A 70 -6.70 15.33 1.62
C HIS A 70 -5.56 16.13 0.95
N LEU A 71 -4.32 15.98 1.44
CA LEU A 71 -3.17 16.68 0.87
C LEU A 71 -2.71 16.03 -0.44
N THR A 72 -2.42 16.85 -1.45
CA THR A 72 -1.70 16.42 -2.66
C THR A 72 -0.25 16.06 -2.35
N MET A 73 0.39 15.27 -3.23
CA MET A 73 1.81 14.92 -3.08
C MET A 73 2.72 16.16 -2.96
N THR A 74 2.43 17.23 -3.71
CA THR A 74 3.17 18.50 -3.64
C THR A 74 2.97 19.21 -2.31
N GLN A 75 1.76 19.18 -1.75
CA GLN A 75 1.48 19.74 -0.43
C GLN A 75 2.18 18.95 0.68
N ILE A 76 2.23 17.62 0.57
CA ILE A 76 3.01 16.78 1.49
C ILE A 76 4.49 17.17 1.43
N ALA A 77 5.07 17.28 0.22
CA ALA A 77 6.46 17.67 0.04
C ALA A 77 6.75 19.06 0.65
N GLY A 78 5.87 20.04 0.42
CA GLY A 78 6.00 21.39 1.00
C GLY A 78 5.88 21.40 2.53
N ALA A 79 4.93 20.63 3.09
CA ALA A 79 4.78 20.49 4.53
C ALA A 79 6.04 19.86 5.17
N MET A 80 6.58 18.81 4.55
CA MET A 80 7.83 18.18 5.01
C MET A 80 9.01 19.12 4.92
N TRP A 81 9.14 19.88 3.82
CA TRP A 81 10.21 20.87 3.63
C TRP A 81 10.22 21.90 4.76
N ASN A 82 9.05 22.47 5.05
CA ASN A 82 8.90 23.48 6.09
C ASN A 82 9.08 22.90 7.50
N HIS A 83 8.74 21.62 7.71
CA HIS A 83 8.84 20.96 9.01
C HIS A 83 10.25 20.39 9.30
N ALA A 84 11.08 20.17 8.29
CA ALA A 84 12.38 19.51 8.42
C ALA A 84 13.32 20.12 9.48
N PRO A 85 13.48 21.45 9.61
CA PRO A 85 14.33 22.03 10.66
C PRO A 85 13.84 21.69 12.08
N ALA A 86 12.53 21.76 12.31
CA ALA A 86 11.93 21.43 13.61
C ALA A 86 12.10 19.94 13.93
N MET A 87 11.90 19.05 12.96
CA MET A 87 12.14 17.62 13.13
C MET A 87 13.61 17.32 13.46
N LYS A 88 14.56 18.01 12.82
CA LYS A 88 15.99 17.84 13.07
C LYS A 88 16.38 18.22 14.49
N GLU A 89 15.89 19.35 14.99
CA GLU A 89 16.15 19.77 16.38
C GLU A 89 15.50 18.82 17.39
N ALA A 90 14.27 18.36 17.14
CA ALA A 90 13.60 17.38 17.99
C ALA A 90 14.34 16.03 18.00
N ALA A 91 14.84 15.57 16.85
CA ALA A 91 15.65 14.36 16.74
C ALA A 91 16.94 14.50 17.55
N LYS A 92 17.65 15.63 17.41
CA LYS A 92 18.85 15.94 18.17
C LYS A 92 18.59 15.92 19.69
N ALA A 93 17.51 16.55 20.15
CA ALA A 93 17.14 16.59 21.56
C ALA A 93 16.85 15.19 22.14
N LYS A 94 16.42 14.24 21.30
CA LYS A 94 16.15 12.84 21.67
C LYS A 94 17.35 11.91 21.43
N GLY A 95 18.51 12.43 21.03
CA GLY A 95 19.68 11.63 20.69
C GLY A 95 19.52 10.77 19.43
N ILE A 96 18.56 11.11 18.56
CA ILE A 96 18.30 10.40 17.31
C ILE A 96 19.19 11.02 16.22
N ALA A 97 20.05 10.20 15.62
CA ALA A 97 20.90 10.64 14.52
C ALA A 97 20.07 10.91 13.26
N TRP A 98 20.15 12.15 12.74
CA TRP A 98 19.50 12.52 11.49
C TRP A 98 20.21 11.88 10.29
N LYS A 99 19.53 10.98 9.58
CA LYS A 99 20.05 10.34 8.37
C LYS A 99 19.66 11.17 7.14
N PRO A 100 20.61 11.58 6.28
CA PRO A 100 20.27 12.25 5.03
C PRO A 100 19.46 11.33 4.11
N PHE A 101 18.61 11.94 3.28
CA PHE A 101 17.91 11.25 2.20
C PHE A 101 18.80 11.18 0.95
N ALA A 102 18.71 10.09 0.19
CA ALA A 102 19.48 9.85 -1.02
C ALA A 102 18.60 9.24 -2.12
N GLY A 103 18.98 9.42 -3.39
CA GLY A 103 18.29 8.81 -4.54
C GLY A 103 16.79 9.10 -4.55
N SER A 104 15.97 8.03 -4.60
CA SER A 104 14.51 8.14 -4.65
C SER A 104 13.82 8.21 -3.29
N GLU A 105 14.55 8.16 -2.17
CA GLU A 105 13.97 7.94 -0.85
C GLU A 105 12.89 8.98 -0.48
N MET A 106 13.13 10.26 -0.76
CA MET A 106 12.15 11.32 -0.46
C MET A 106 10.88 11.19 -1.32
N ARG A 107 11.04 10.89 -2.61
CA ARG A 107 9.90 10.70 -3.52
C ARG A 107 9.07 9.48 -3.13
N ASP A 108 9.75 8.39 -2.80
CA ASP A 108 9.10 7.14 -2.36
C ASP A 108 8.39 7.36 -1.02
N LEU A 109 9.01 8.08 -0.08
CA LEU A 109 8.39 8.47 1.19
C LEU A 109 7.13 9.34 0.98
N VAL A 110 7.17 10.35 0.11
CA VAL A 110 5.98 11.15 -0.23
C VAL A 110 4.89 10.28 -0.84
N ALA A 111 5.22 9.32 -1.71
CA ALA A 111 4.25 8.38 -2.28
C ALA A 111 3.61 7.48 -1.21
N PHE A 112 4.40 7.01 -0.24
CA PHE A 112 3.89 6.27 0.91
C PHE A 112 2.96 7.12 1.78
N LEU A 113 3.38 8.33 2.15
CA LEU A 113 2.57 9.25 2.95
C LEU A 113 1.27 9.63 2.24
N TYR A 114 1.30 9.81 0.92
CA TYR A 114 0.10 10.01 0.13
C TYR A 114 -0.81 8.77 0.18
N ALA A 115 -0.26 7.58 -0.04
CA ALA A 115 -1.01 6.33 -0.03
C ALA A 115 -1.69 6.02 1.32
N VAL A 116 -1.01 6.24 2.46
CA VAL A 116 -1.61 6.00 3.78
C VAL A 116 -2.76 6.97 4.10
N ASN A 117 -2.76 8.15 3.48
CA ASN A 117 -3.85 9.13 3.59
C ASN A 117 -5.00 8.87 2.61
N LEU A 118 -4.83 7.93 1.66
CA LEU A 118 -5.91 7.40 0.84
C LEU A 118 -6.58 6.16 1.46
N MET A 119 -5.95 5.54 2.44
CA MET A 119 -6.59 4.45 3.18
C MET A 119 -7.75 5.01 3.98
N ASP A 120 -8.84 4.27 4.10
CA ASP A 120 -10.00 4.69 4.89
C ASP A 120 -9.74 4.61 6.42
N GLU A 121 -10.52 5.36 7.19
CA GLU A 121 -10.67 5.22 8.64
C GLU A 121 -10.97 3.77 9.03
N PRO A 122 -10.34 3.22 10.10
CA PRO A 122 -10.71 1.89 10.55
C PRO A 122 -12.21 1.83 10.82
N GLY A 123 -12.89 0.86 10.21
CA GLY A 123 -14.33 0.67 10.36
C GLY A 123 -14.72 0.19 11.77
N ASP A 124 -15.97 0.41 12.15
CA ASP A 124 -16.59 -0.14 13.35
C ASP A 124 -17.08 -1.58 13.09
N PRO A 125 -16.43 -2.61 13.65
CA PRO A 125 -16.82 -3.99 13.43
C PRO A 125 -18.15 -4.37 14.10
N ARG A 126 -18.66 -3.58 15.06
CA ARG A 126 -20.02 -3.79 15.62
C ARG A 126 -21.08 -3.26 14.65
N ARG A 127 -20.85 -2.10 14.03
CA ARG A 127 -21.71 -1.59 12.95
C ARG A 127 -21.68 -2.53 11.75
N GLY A 128 -20.50 -3.02 11.36
CA GLY A 128 -20.36 -4.01 10.29
C GLY A 128 -21.15 -5.29 10.53
N ALA A 129 -21.15 -5.82 11.76
CA ALA A 129 -21.95 -7.00 12.10
C ALA A 129 -23.46 -6.78 11.89
N ARG A 130 -23.97 -5.59 12.23
CA ARG A 130 -25.38 -5.23 12.01
C ARG A 130 -25.67 -5.09 10.51
N LEU A 131 -24.82 -4.34 9.79
CA LEU A 131 -24.92 -4.16 8.35
C LEU A 131 -24.93 -5.48 7.58
N PHE A 132 -24.15 -6.47 8.04
CA PHE A 132 -24.09 -7.80 7.41
C PHE A 132 -25.45 -8.51 7.42
N VAL A 133 -26.27 -8.28 8.45
CA VAL A 133 -27.63 -8.81 8.54
C VAL A 133 -28.62 -7.89 7.81
N GLU A 134 -28.56 -6.59 8.08
CA GLU A 134 -29.50 -5.60 7.53
C GLU A 134 -29.43 -5.48 6.01
N LYS A 135 -28.24 -5.59 5.41
CA LYS A 135 -28.03 -5.58 3.96
C LYS A 135 -28.28 -6.96 3.32
N GLY A 136 -28.74 -7.96 4.10
CA GLY A 136 -29.11 -9.30 3.62
C GLY A 136 -27.93 -10.23 3.30
N CYS A 137 -26.69 -9.84 3.61
CA CYS A 137 -25.50 -10.63 3.31
C CYS A 137 -25.52 -11.99 4.02
N ALA A 138 -26.01 -12.01 5.27
CA ALA A 138 -26.13 -13.19 6.12
C ALA A 138 -27.08 -14.27 5.56
N THR A 139 -27.97 -13.93 4.62
CA THR A 139 -28.86 -14.91 3.97
C THR A 139 -28.06 -15.94 3.17
N CYS A 140 -27.01 -15.49 2.49
CA CYS A 140 -26.21 -16.33 1.60
C CYS A 140 -24.84 -16.66 2.18
N HIS A 141 -24.18 -15.68 2.79
CA HIS A 141 -22.81 -15.81 3.29
C HIS A 141 -22.77 -16.12 4.78
N SER A 142 -21.68 -16.78 5.18
CA SER A 142 -21.35 -16.98 6.59
C SER A 142 -20.10 -16.21 7.00
N VAL A 143 -20.05 -15.87 8.29
CA VAL A 143 -18.86 -15.45 9.03
C VAL A 143 -18.86 -16.26 10.32
N THR A 144 -17.78 -16.97 10.63
CA THR A 144 -17.69 -17.85 11.82
C THR A 144 -18.87 -18.83 11.94
N GLU A 145 -19.24 -19.47 10.83
CA GLU A 145 -20.34 -20.45 10.72
C GLU A 145 -21.75 -19.87 10.99
N LYS A 146 -21.85 -18.55 11.21
CA LYS A 146 -23.11 -17.83 11.34
C LYS A 146 -23.51 -17.24 10.00
N GLY A 147 -24.74 -17.51 9.57
CA GLY A 147 -25.29 -17.07 8.29
C GLY A 147 -25.53 -18.24 7.32
N GLY A 148 -25.68 -17.90 6.05
CA GLY A 148 -25.98 -18.85 4.98
C GLY A 148 -24.78 -19.69 4.54
N LYS A 149 -25.08 -20.77 3.79
CA LYS A 149 -24.10 -21.66 3.15
C LYS A 149 -24.20 -21.67 1.62
N ILE A 150 -24.97 -20.73 1.05
CA ILE A 150 -25.15 -20.60 -0.40
C ILE A 150 -23.90 -19.95 -1.00
N GLY A 151 -23.51 -18.81 -0.42
CA GLY A 151 -22.23 -18.17 -0.66
C GLY A 151 -21.17 -18.72 0.28
N PRO A 152 -19.88 -18.56 -0.04
CA PRO A 152 -18.83 -19.11 0.80
C PRO A 152 -18.63 -18.26 2.06
N ASP A 153 -17.92 -18.84 3.03
CA ASP A 153 -17.49 -18.15 4.25
C ASP A 153 -16.54 -17.00 3.89
N LEU A 154 -16.89 -15.77 4.27
CA LEU A 154 -16.13 -14.57 3.91
C LEU A 154 -14.82 -14.45 4.68
N ARG A 155 -14.60 -15.26 5.72
CA ARG A 155 -13.30 -15.37 6.41
C ARG A 155 -12.17 -15.78 5.49
N GLN A 156 -12.46 -16.58 4.46
CA GLN A 156 -11.43 -17.02 3.52
C GLN A 156 -10.77 -15.84 2.75
N TRP A 157 -11.36 -14.64 2.80
CA TRP A 157 -10.85 -13.43 2.15
C TRP A 157 -9.90 -12.62 3.04
N LYS A 158 -9.53 -13.14 4.21
CA LYS A 158 -8.53 -12.57 5.15
C LYS A 158 -7.25 -12.09 4.47
N ARG A 159 -6.77 -12.80 3.44
CA ARG A 159 -5.51 -12.47 2.74
C ARG A 159 -5.55 -11.11 2.03
N TYR A 160 -6.73 -10.52 1.87
CA TYR A 160 -6.96 -9.30 1.12
C TYR A 160 -7.30 -8.11 2.03
N GLY A 161 -6.53 -7.89 3.11
CA GLY A 161 -6.77 -6.83 4.10
C GLY A 161 -6.74 -5.37 3.59
N SER A 162 -6.71 -5.16 2.27
CA SER A 162 -6.79 -3.87 1.61
C SER A 162 -8.22 -3.61 1.12
N PRO A 163 -8.87 -2.49 1.48
CA PRO A 163 -10.19 -2.11 0.96
C PRO A 163 -10.29 -2.14 -0.58
N ILE A 164 -9.19 -1.82 -1.27
CA ILE A 164 -9.12 -1.87 -2.75
C ILE A 164 -9.27 -3.31 -3.25
N LEU A 165 -8.62 -4.28 -2.60
CA LEU A 165 -8.73 -5.69 -2.98
C LEU A 165 -10.12 -6.24 -2.66
N TRP A 166 -10.76 -5.77 -1.59
CA TRP A 166 -12.18 -6.07 -1.34
C TRP A 166 -13.07 -5.51 -2.45
N GLY A 167 -12.84 -4.28 -2.89
CA GLY A 167 -13.52 -3.68 -4.03
C GLY A 167 -13.36 -4.51 -5.30
N GLU A 168 -12.14 -4.93 -5.63
CA GLU A 168 -11.85 -5.79 -6.78
C GLU A 168 -12.60 -7.14 -6.71
N LEU A 169 -12.58 -7.81 -5.55
CA LEU A 169 -13.28 -9.07 -5.34
C LEU A 169 -14.80 -8.91 -5.47
N MET A 170 -15.35 -7.86 -4.87
CA MET A 170 -16.78 -7.59 -4.97
C MET A 170 -17.17 -7.27 -6.41
N TRP A 171 -16.39 -6.48 -7.14
CA TRP A 171 -16.68 -6.13 -8.53
C TRP A 171 -16.63 -7.35 -9.45
N SER A 172 -15.61 -8.18 -9.28
CA SER A 172 -15.45 -9.42 -10.04
C SER A 172 -16.51 -10.48 -9.70
N HIS A 173 -17.13 -10.41 -8.51
CA HIS A 173 -18.18 -11.33 -8.08
C HIS A 173 -19.62 -10.76 -8.22
N ALA A 174 -19.76 -9.46 -8.49
CA ALA A 174 -21.02 -8.72 -8.40
C ALA A 174 -22.16 -9.33 -9.22
N LEU A 175 -21.92 -9.68 -10.49
CA LEU A 175 -22.97 -10.19 -11.37
C LEU A 175 -23.52 -11.55 -10.92
N LYS A 176 -22.67 -12.42 -10.36
CA LYS A 176 -23.11 -13.71 -9.80
C LYS A 176 -23.93 -13.51 -8.53
N MET A 177 -23.56 -12.52 -7.71
CA MET A 177 -24.36 -12.13 -6.56
C MET A 177 -25.70 -11.54 -6.99
N GLU A 178 -25.74 -10.74 -8.06
CA GLU A 178 -26.96 -10.08 -8.52
C GLU A 178 -28.03 -11.11 -8.92
N ASP A 179 -27.64 -12.13 -9.68
CA ASP A 179 -28.54 -13.21 -10.06
C ASP A 179 -29.15 -13.91 -8.83
N LYS A 180 -28.32 -14.20 -7.80
CA LYS A 180 -28.79 -14.81 -6.55
C LYS A 180 -29.62 -13.85 -5.70
N VAL A 181 -29.24 -12.57 -5.61
CA VAL A 181 -30.03 -11.56 -4.91
C VAL A 181 -31.44 -11.49 -5.51
N ARG A 182 -31.56 -11.49 -6.84
CA ARG A 182 -32.85 -11.51 -7.54
C ARG A 182 -33.62 -12.81 -7.30
N GLU A 183 -32.96 -13.96 -7.40
CA GLU A 183 -33.56 -15.29 -7.15
C GLU A 183 -34.18 -15.40 -5.75
N PHE A 184 -33.52 -14.83 -4.74
CA PHE A 184 -33.99 -14.84 -3.35
C PHE A 184 -34.93 -13.67 -3.00
N GLY A 185 -35.35 -12.87 -3.98
CA GLY A 185 -36.25 -11.73 -3.76
C GLY A 185 -35.66 -10.61 -2.89
N LEU A 186 -34.33 -10.56 -2.77
CA LEU A 186 -33.61 -9.56 -2.01
C LEU A 186 -33.40 -8.28 -2.84
N ARG A 187 -33.19 -7.16 -2.16
CA ARG A 187 -32.78 -5.91 -2.80
C ARG A 187 -31.27 -5.85 -2.89
N TRP A 188 -30.75 -5.38 -4.03
CA TRP A 188 -29.32 -5.14 -4.19
C TRP A 188 -28.81 -4.16 -3.11
N PRO A 189 -27.76 -4.51 -2.36
CA PRO A 189 -27.28 -3.66 -1.27
C PRO A 189 -26.67 -2.38 -1.83
N LYS A 190 -27.08 -1.24 -1.28
CA LYS A 190 -26.44 0.06 -1.48
C LYS A 190 -25.61 0.37 -0.24
N PHE A 191 -24.36 0.79 -0.44
CA PHE A 191 -23.45 1.18 0.64
C PHE A 191 -23.35 2.69 0.73
N GLU A 192 -23.38 3.20 1.95
CA GLU A 192 -23.24 4.63 2.27
C GLU A 192 -22.05 4.84 3.21
N GLU A 193 -21.39 6.00 3.09
CA GLU A 193 -20.29 6.41 3.99
C GLU A 193 -19.26 5.29 4.24
N ASN A 194 -19.06 4.92 5.51
CA ASN A 194 -18.12 3.91 5.97
C ASN A 194 -18.71 2.50 6.06
N GLU A 195 -19.93 2.24 5.57
CA GLU A 195 -20.59 0.94 5.73
C GLU A 195 -19.77 -0.22 5.17
N MET A 196 -19.08 -0.02 4.04
CA MET A 196 -18.19 -1.02 3.45
C MET A 196 -16.99 -1.32 4.36
N VAL A 197 -16.39 -0.26 4.91
CA VAL A 197 -15.21 -0.38 5.76
C VAL A 197 -15.58 -1.01 7.11
N ASP A 198 -16.78 -0.72 7.63
CA ASP A 198 -17.35 -1.33 8.82
C ASP A 198 -17.57 -2.86 8.60
N LEU A 199 -18.09 -3.26 7.44
CA LEU A 199 -18.26 -4.67 7.04
C LEU A 199 -16.91 -5.39 6.96
N ILE A 200 -15.91 -4.79 6.32
CA ILE A 200 -14.57 -5.33 6.24
C ILE A 200 -13.97 -5.48 7.64
N ALA A 201 -14.12 -4.46 8.50
CA ALA A 201 -13.66 -4.49 9.89
C ALA A 201 -14.33 -5.61 10.70
N TYR A 202 -15.64 -5.83 10.52
CA TYR A 202 -16.36 -6.94 11.15
C TYR A 202 -15.76 -8.29 10.76
N ILE A 203 -15.61 -8.54 9.46
CA ILE A 203 -15.07 -9.81 8.95
C ILE A 203 -13.64 -10.02 9.46
N GLN A 204 -12.81 -8.96 9.46
CA GLN A 204 -11.45 -8.98 10.02
C GLN A 204 -11.41 -9.23 11.52
N ARG A 205 -12.34 -8.68 12.31
CA ARG A 205 -12.42 -8.92 13.77
C ARG A 205 -12.74 -10.38 14.09
N GLU A 206 -13.77 -10.93 13.45
CA GLU A 206 -14.20 -12.33 13.68
C GLU A 206 -13.17 -13.37 13.19
N LEU A 207 -12.17 -12.92 12.42
CA LEU A 207 -11.00 -13.71 12.04
C LEU A 207 -9.89 -13.73 13.12
N GLY A 208 -9.76 -12.67 13.91
CA GLY A 208 -8.73 -12.53 14.95
C GLY A 208 -9.13 -13.10 16.32
N SER A 209 -10.39 -13.49 16.52
CA SER A 209 -10.90 -13.99 17.81
C SER A 209 -10.67 -15.49 18.06
N ARG A 210 -9.87 -16.17 17.23
CA ARG A 210 -9.46 -17.55 17.49
C ARG A 210 -8.53 -17.60 18.71
N ARG A 211 -9.10 -18.02 19.85
CA ARG A 211 -8.39 -18.82 20.85
C ARG A 211 -8.08 -20.20 20.28
#